data_AF-A0A1F8U7Y5-F1
#
_entry.id   AF-A0A1F8U7Y5-F1
#
_cell.length_a   1.000
_cell.length_b   1.000
_cell.length_c   1.000
_cell.angle_alpha   90.00
_cell.angle_beta   90.00
_cell.angle_gamma   90.00
#
_symmetry.space_group_name_H-M   'P 1'
#
loop_
_entity.id
_entity.type
_entity.pdbx_description
1 polymer ?
#
loop_
_entity_poly.entity_id
_entity_poly.type
_entity_poly.pdbx_seq_one_letter_code
_entity_poly.pdbx_strand_id
1 'polypeptide(L)'
;MIQRSKKRTAKIGIFAVGHDTYWGQFEGLLDNLMRYHSVFKELVEENDVQVTDYGMIDTSIKSFDILEKMKGDNLDILFCNMVTYATSSTFAPIIRNMDIPVILVALQPLEGMDYTKACTYMQLENDNICSVPEFTGVAVRMGKKVHDVVIGTLYNDKKVKEEIKEWCDIAKVLHDLKGARMGLMGHVLEAMYDMHTDPTAISAAFGVHVPLLEVDDAICLYNTLTEEEIENKKERIRQEFDMPEPKSDPVTIKLTDADLHQAAKTAVALDKLVEKYKLTGLAYYYEGMKNSLHRLISSSFIVGNSILNAQGVPMCGEYDIKTCIAMLIMDRLDIGGSFAEFHPFDFREDFILVGHDGPHHIVIADGKPVLRSLTKYHGKPGSGASVEFKLKEGPITIFGITQKADGKLKFVIGEGISKKGPIPPTGNTNTRGFFEPNTKDFIKAWVMEGPTHHYALGVGHHAKTLKKIGDILGIESVIVKVQ
;
A
#
# COMPACT_ATOMS: atom_id res chain seq x y z
N MET A 1 8.03 18.37 9.29
CA MET A 1 7.61 16.98 9.03
C MET A 1 6.63 17.01 7.88
N ILE A 2 6.99 16.34 6.79
CA ILE A 2 6.15 16.20 5.60
C ILE A 2 4.84 15.49 5.94
N GLN A 3 3.74 16.05 5.47
CA GLN A 3 2.41 15.44 5.55
C GLN A 3 1.98 14.92 4.17
N ARG A 4 1.13 13.90 4.16
CA ARG A 4 0.55 13.34 2.93
C ARG A 4 -0.29 14.40 2.21
N SER A 5 -0.22 14.42 0.89
CA SER A 5 -1.01 15.34 0.05
C SER A 5 -2.49 14.97 0.04
N LYS A 6 -2.80 13.67 0.12
CA LYS A 6 -4.16 13.12 0.18
C LYS A 6 -4.32 12.29 1.46
N LYS A 7 -5.44 12.45 2.18
CA LYS A 7 -5.79 11.58 3.31
C LYS A 7 -6.15 10.18 2.79
N ARG A 8 -5.66 9.12 3.44
CA ARG A 8 -6.08 7.73 3.15
C ARG A 8 -7.54 7.56 3.55
N THR A 9 -8.36 6.98 2.68
CA THR A 9 -9.76 6.67 2.99
C THR A 9 -10.28 5.57 2.07
N ALA A 10 -11.46 5.05 2.36
CA ALA A 10 -12.18 4.05 1.58
C ALA A 10 -13.68 4.17 1.83
N LYS A 11 -14.48 3.58 0.95
CA LYS A 11 -15.93 3.43 1.08
C LYS A 11 -16.28 2.00 1.47
N ILE A 12 -16.85 1.82 2.64
CA ILE A 12 -17.18 0.51 3.19
C ILE A 12 -18.69 0.39 3.33
N GLY A 13 -19.25 -0.67 2.79
CA GLY A 13 -20.63 -1.06 3.07
C GLY A 13 -20.70 -1.95 4.29
N ILE A 14 -21.71 -1.74 5.14
CA ILE A 14 -22.04 -2.67 6.21
C ILE A 14 -23.54 -2.99 6.20
N PHE A 15 -23.89 -4.22 6.51
CA PHE A 15 -25.28 -4.61 6.72
C PHE A 15 -25.37 -5.74 7.74
N ALA A 16 -26.49 -5.79 8.46
CA ALA A 16 -26.82 -6.90 9.35
C ALA A 16 -27.66 -7.94 8.62
N VAL A 17 -27.55 -9.20 9.03
CA VAL A 17 -28.49 -10.26 8.65
C VAL A 17 -29.09 -10.93 9.88
N GLY A 18 -30.36 -11.32 9.77
CA GLY A 18 -31.09 -12.06 10.79
C GLY A 18 -32.25 -12.84 10.18
N HIS A 19 -32.96 -13.59 11.00
CA HIS A 19 -34.13 -14.34 10.56
C HIS A 19 -35.41 -13.60 10.96
N ASP A 20 -36.14 -13.11 9.97
CA ASP A 20 -37.38 -12.35 10.13
C ASP A 20 -38.43 -12.98 11.05
N THR A 21 -38.49 -14.30 11.07
CA THR A 21 -39.41 -15.09 11.91
C THR A 21 -39.18 -14.81 13.41
N TYR A 22 -37.96 -14.49 13.83
CA TYR A 22 -37.64 -14.22 15.23
C TYR A 22 -38.27 -12.93 15.75
N TRP A 23 -38.52 -11.94 14.88
CA TRP A 23 -39.02 -10.62 15.30
C TRP A 23 -40.41 -10.69 15.95
N GLY A 24 -41.27 -11.61 15.48
CA GLY A 24 -42.58 -11.86 16.07
C GLY A 24 -42.59 -12.88 17.22
N GLN A 25 -41.48 -13.62 17.40
CA GLN A 25 -41.36 -14.66 18.42
C GLN A 25 -40.71 -14.16 19.71
N PHE A 26 -39.79 -13.19 19.62
CA PHE A 26 -38.97 -12.72 20.72
C PHE A 26 -38.98 -11.19 20.80
N GLU A 27 -39.82 -10.65 21.67
CA GLU A 27 -39.97 -9.20 21.87
C GLU A 27 -38.63 -8.52 22.24
N GLY A 28 -38.31 -7.42 21.56
CA GLY A 28 -37.09 -6.64 21.79
C GLY A 28 -35.79 -7.24 21.20
N LEU A 29 -35.82 -8.46 20.66
CA LEU A 29 -34.61 -9.10 20.12
C LEU A 29 -34.02 -8.28 18.96
N LEU A 30 -34.85 -7.86 17.99
CA LEU A 30 -34.42 -7.05 16.85
C LEU A 30 -33.71 -5.77 17.32
N ASP A 31 -34.26 -5.08 18.31
CA ASP A 31 -33.68 -3.85 18.84
C ASP A 31 -32.32 -4.13 19.49
N ASN A 32 -32.18 -5.22 20.24
CA ASN A 32 -30.91 -5.62 20.84
C ASN A 32 -29.85 -5.94 19.78
N LEU A 33 -30.23 -6.72 18.76
CA LEU A 33 -29.33 -7.06 17.65
C LEU A 33 -28.89 -5.84 16.85
N MET A 34 -29.78 -4.87 16.65
CA MET A 34 -29.43 -3.61 15.98
C MET A 34 -28.53 -2.72 16.86
N ARG A 35 -28.64 -2.79 18.20
CA ARG A 35 -27.64 -2.15 19.08
C ARG A 35 -26.26 -2.80 18.92
N TYR A 36 -26.19 -4.12 18.83
CA TYR A 36 -24.93 -4.82 18.55
C TYR A 36 -24.36 -4.48 17.17
N HIS A 37 -25.22 -4.34 16.17
CA HIS A 37 -24.83 -3.87 14.84
C HIS A 37 -24.20 -2.47 14.88
N SER A 38 -24.81 -1.53 15.62
CA SER A 38 -24.28 -0.18 15.80
C SER A 38 -22.90 -0.17 16.47
N VAL A 39 -22.65 -1.05 17.45
CA VAL A 39 -21.31 -1.17 18.05
C VAL A 39 -20.30 -1.66 17.01
N PHE A 40 -20.64 -2.65 16.20
CA PHE A 40 -19.75 -3.09 15.12
C PHE A 40 -19.49 -1.97 14.10
N LYS A 41 -20.51 -1.20 13.74
CA LYS A 41 -20.36 -0.03 12.87
C LYS A 41 -19.34 0.96 13.42
N GLU A 42 -19.44 1.29 14.71
CA GLU A 42 -18.49 2.19 15.39
C GLU A 42 -17.05 1.66 15.30
N LEU A 43 -16.84 0.35 15.48
CA LEU A 43 -15.52 -0.28 15.30
C LEU A 43 -14.96 -0.09 13.89
N VAL A 44 -15.79 -0.11 12.86
CA VAL A 44 -15.36 0.16 11.48
C VAL A 44 -15.05 1.65 11.29
N GLU A 45 -15.91 2.54 11.80
CA GLU A 45 -15.76 4.01 11.70
C GLU A 45 -14.50 4.55 12.39
N GLU A 46 -13.96 3.85 13.41
CA GLU A 46 -12.67 4.16 14.06
C GLU A 46 -11.47 4.16 13.09
N ASN A 47 -11.61 3.64 11.86
CA ASN A 47 -10.49 3.38 10.94
C ASN A 47 -10.31 4.40 9.79
N ASP A 48 -10.81 5.64 9.91
CA ASP A 48 -10.68 6.70 8.89
C ASP A 48 -11.32 6.34 7.52
N VAL A 49 -12.48 5.70 7.54
CA VAL A 49 -13.23 5.24 6.37
C VAL A 49 -14.62 5.88 6.30
N GLN A 50 -15.23 5.88 5.12
CA GLN A 50 -16.62 6.30 4.90
C GLN A 50 -17.51 5.06 4.96
N VAL A 51 -18.38 4.97 5.96
CA VAL A 51 -19.27 3.82 6.15
C VAL A 51 -20.67 4.13 5.63
N THR A 52 -21.20 3.25 4.79
CA THR A 52 -22.62 3.23 4.43
C THR A 52 -23.27 2.02 5.08
N ASP A 53 -24.18 2.29 6.01
CA ASP A 53 -24.98 1.27 6.68
C ASP A 53 -26.28 1.02 5.92
N TYR A 54 -26.53 -0.24 5.59
CA TYR A 54 -27.72 -0.71 4.89
C TYR A 54 -28.76 -1.35 5.82
N GLY A 55 -28.49 -1.40 7.13
CA GLY A 55 -29.38 -1.91 8.15
C GLY A 55 -29.58 -3.43 8.09
N MET A 56 -30.72 -3.89 8.60
CA MET A 56 -31.08 -5.31 8.65
C MET A 56 -31.62 -5.82 7.31
N ILE A 57 -30.98 -6.85 6.77
CA ILE A 57 -31.42 -7.63 5.61
C ILE A 57 -31.83 -9.03 6.09
N ASP A 58 -33.11 -9.15 6.41
CA ASP A 58 -33.73 -10.35 7.01
C ASP A 58 -34.65 -11.12 6.03
N THR A 59 -34.80 -10.62 4.80
CA THR A 59 -35.58 -11.26 3.73
C THR A 59 -34.87 -11.14 2.38
N SER A 60 -35.17 -12.05 1.46
CA SER A 60 -34.65 -12.00 0.09
C SER A 60 -35.16 -10.77 -0.69
N ILE A 61 -36.37 -10.29 -0.39
CA ILE A 61 -36.94 -9.08 -1.00
C ILE A 61 -36.08 -7.86 -0.66
N LYS A 62 -35.82 -7.62 0.64
CA LYS A 62 -34.94 -6.52 1.09
C LYS A 62 -33.54 -6.63 0.47
N SER A 63 -33.03 -7.85 0.33
CA SER A 63 -31.72 -8.12 -0.29
C SER A 63 -31.66 -7.68 -1.76
N PHE A 64 -32.71 -7.95 -2.55
CA PHE A 64 -32.79 -7.45 -3.93
C PHE A 64 -33.00 -5.93 -4.00
N ASP A 65 -33.85 -5.37 -3.14
CA ASP A 65 -34.15 -3.94 -3.13
C ASP A 65 -32.91 -3.08 -2.84
N ILE A 66 -32.09 -3.53 -1.89
CA ILE A 66 -30.90 -2.77 -1.47
C ILE A 66 -29.71 -2.94 -2.41
N LEU A 67 -29.68 -4.02 -3.20
CA LEU A 67 -28.58 -4.35 -4.10
C LEU A 67 -28.26 -3.22 -5.10
N GLU A 68 -29.30 -2.59 -5.67
CA GLU A 68 -29.11 -1.50 -6.63
C GLU A 68 -28.48 -0.27 -5.97
N LYS A 69 -28.83 0.00 -4.71
CA LYS A 69 -28.16 1.04 -3.90
C LYS A 69 -26.69 0.68 -3.65
N MET A 70 -26.41 -0.56 -3.21
CA MET A 70 -25.04 -1.02 -2.96
C MET A 70 -24.13 -0.89 -4.19
N LYS A 71 -24.65 -1.21 -5.38
CA LYS A 71 -23.91 -1.03 -6.64
C LYS A 71 -23.64 0.45 -6.94
N GLY A 72 -24.60 1.34 -6.68
CA GLY A 72 -24.47 2.78 -6.91
C GLY A 72 -23.48 3.48 -5.97
N ASP A 73 -23.33 2.98 -4.74
CA ASP A 73 -22.50 3.59 -3.70
C ASP A 73 -20.99 3.47 -3.97
N ASN A 74 -20.59 2.65 -4.95
CA ASN A 74 -19.20 2.45 -5.36
C ASN A 74 -18.28 2.05 -4.19
N LEU A 75 -18.73 1.06 -3.43
CA LEU A 75 -18.01 0.51 -2.28
C LEU A 75 -16.68 -0.15 -2.70
N ASP A 76 -15.70 -0.14 -1.80
CA ASP A 76 -14.41 -0.80 -1.95
C ASP A 76 -14.42 -2.22 -1.35
N ILE A 77 -15.12 -2.40 -0.22
CA ILE A 77 -15.42 -3.70 0.40
C ILE A 77 -16.81 -3.70 1.06
N LEU A 78 -17.31 -4.88 1.39
CA LEU A 78 -18.59 -5.08 2.07
C LEU A 78 -18.44 -6.01 3.29
N PHE A 79 -18.83 -5.53 4.47
CA PHE A 79 -19.00 -6.38 5.65
C PHE A 79 -20.45 -6.87 5.76
N CYS A 80 -20.62 -8.18 5.90
CA CYS A 80 -21.88 -8.80 6.27
C CYS A 80 -21.81 -9.19 7.76
N ASN A 81 -22.49 -8.42 8.60
CA ASN A 81 -22.53 -8.63 10.04
C ASN A 81 -23.63 -9.65 10.40
N MET A 82 -23.21 -10.84 10.77
CA MET A 82 -24.06 -11.91 11.25
C MET A 82 -24.44 -11.58 12.69
N VAL A 83 -25.62 -11.00 12.92
CA VAL A 83 -26.05 -10.62 14.28
C VAL A 83 -26.83 -11.74 14.99
N THR A 84 -27.32 -12.73 14.24
CA THR A 84 -27.94 -13.97 14.72
C THR A 84 -27.97 -14.98 13.55
N TYR A 85 -28.77 -16.05 13.64
CA TYR A 85 -29.05 -16.91 12.50
C TYR A 85 -29.79 -16.17 11.38
N ALA A 86 -29.39 -16.37 10.13
CA ALA A 86 -30.06 -15.87 8.93
C ALA A 86 -29.97 -16.92 7.82
N THR A 87 -31.01 -17.01 6.98
CA THR A 87 -30.97 -17.95 5.84
C THR A 87 -30.10 -17.41 4.71
N SER A 88 -29.39 -18.28 4.01
CA SER A 88 -28.58 -17.91 2.84
C SER A 88 -29.36 -17.21 1.73
N SER A 89 -30.70 -17.30 1.73
CA SER A 89 -31.57 -16.59 0.79
C SER A 89 -31.53 -15.06 0.93
N THR A 90 -31.13 -14.53 2.09
CA THR A 90 -30.94 -13.09 2.33
C THR A 90 -29.58 -12.59 1.82
N PHE A 91 -28.60 -13.47 1.70
CA PHE A 91 -27.23 -13.16 1.29
C PHE A 91 -26.96 -13.45 -0.19
N ALA A 92 -27.56 -14.51 -0.72
CA ALA A 92 -27.38 -14.98 -2.09
C ALA A 92 -27.56 -13.87 -3.14
N PRO A 93 -28.56 -12.97 -3.06
CA PRO A 93 -28.70 -11.89 -4.03
C PRO A 93 -27.50 -10.92 -4.02
N ILE A 94 -26.90 -10.65 -2.86
CA ILE A 94 -25.78 -9.72 -2.70
C ILE A 94 -24.49 -10.35 -3.22
N ILE A 95 -24.08 -11.51 -2.68
CA ILE A 95 -22.80 -12.14 -3.03
C ILE A 95 -22.71 -12.54 -4.51
N ARG A 96 -23.86 -12.86 -5.12
CA ARG A 96 -23.92 -13.19 -6.55
C ARG A 96 -23.66 -11.98 -7.45
N ASN A 97 -24.06 -10.79 -7.02
CA ASN A 97 -24.14 -9.60 -7.88
C ASN A 97 -23.16 -8.47 -7.52
N MET A 98 -22.46 -8.59 -6.39
CA MET A 98 -21.38 -7.68 -6.02
C MET A 98 -20.04 -8.26 -6.49
N ASP A 99 -19.20 -7.42 -7.09
CA ASP A 99 -17.87 -7.77 -7.61
C ASP A 99 -16.75 -7.13 -6.76
N ILE A 100 -17.02 -6.95 -5.46
CA ILE A 100 -16.09 -6.43 -4.47
C ILE A 100 -15.84 -7.47 -3.38
N PRO A 101 -14.76 -7.35 -2.59
CA PRO A 101 -14.51 -8.24 -1.47
C PRO A 101 -15.66 -8.20 -0.45
N VAL A 102 -16.13 -9.39 -0.07
CA VAL A 102 -17.13 -9.58 0.98
C VAL A 102 -16.51 -10.32 2.16
N ILE A 103 -16.64 -9.74 3.35
CA ILE A 103 -16.12 -10.26 4.61
C ILE A 103 -17.33 -10.57 5.50
N LEU A 104 -17.40 -11.79 6.03
CA LEU A 104 -18.40 -12.13 7.03
C LEU A 104 -17.88 -11.78 8.43
N VAL A 105 -18.75 -11.29 9.28
CA VAL A 105 -18.41 -10.89 10.65
C VAL A 105 -19.36 -11.58 11.60
N ALA A 106 -18.84 -12.42 12.50
CA ALA A 106 -19.60 -13.16 13.50
C ALA A 106 -19.05 -12.83 14.89
N LEU A 107 -19.52 -11.71 15.45
CA LEU A 107 -19.08 -11.21 16.76
C LEU A 107 -20.16 -11.46 17.80
N GLN A 108 -19.85 -12.32 18.76
CA GLN A 108 -20.74 -12.64 19.85
C GLN A 108 -20.66 -11.55 20.95
N PRO A 109 -21.78 -11.04 21.48
CA PRO A 109 -21.74 -10.00 22.52
C PRO A 109 -21.20 -10.51 23.86
N LEU A 110 -21.49 -11.75 24.24
CA LEU A 110 -20.93 -12.36 25.46
C LEU A 110 -19.63 -13.11 25.16
N GLU A 111 -18.68 -13.12 26.09
CA GLU A 111 -17.50 -14.02 26.01
C GLU A 111 -17.91 -15.49 26.17
N GLY A 112 -18.99 -15.73 26.89
CA GLY A 112 -19.64 -17.03 27.03
C GLY A 112 -21.02 -16.86 27.67
N MET A 113 -21.97 -17.69 27.27
CA MET A 113 -23.30 -17.69 27.88
C MET A 113 -23.23 -18.23 29.33
N ASP A 114 -24.02 -17.65 30.23
CA ASP A 114 -24.27 -18.23 31.55
C ASP A 114 -25.23 -19.42 31.39
N TYR A 115 -24.70 -20.62 31.22
CA TYR A 115 -25.50 -21.84 31.00
C TYR A 115 -26.51 -22.14 32.12
N THR A 116 -26.34 -21.57 33.31
CA THR A 116 -27.30 -21.74 34.41
C THR A 116 -28.56 -20.89 34.24
N LYS A 117 -28.48 -19.84 33.42
CA LYS A 117 -29.58 -18.90 33.10
C LYS A 117 -29.88 -18.84 31.60
N ALA A 118 -29.18 -19.62 30.79
CA ALA A 118 -29.33 -19.62 29.35
C ALA A 118 -30.78 -19.93 28.98
N CYS A 119 -31.29 -19.14 28.05
CA CYS A 119 -32.59 -19.32 27.43
C CYS A 119 -32.44 -19.08 25.93
N THR A 120 -33.45 -19.44 25.15
CA THR A 120 -33.41 -19.24 23.69
C THR A 120 -33.13 -17.78 23.33
N TYR A 121 -33.65 -16.81 24.08
CA TYR A 121 -33.38 -15.39 23.82
C TYR A 121 -31.88 -15.07 23.92
N MET A 122 -31.24 -15.48 25.02
CA MET A 122 -29.79 -15.32 25.21
C MET A 122 -29.01 -16.05 24.12
N GLN A 123 -29.45 -17.25 23.73
CA GLN A 123 -28.83 -17.99 22.62
C GLN A 123 -28.91 -17.19 21.32
N LEU A 124 -30.09 -16.66 20.96
CA LEU A 124 -30.28 -15.93 19.70
C LEU A 124 -29.47 -14.64 19.61
N GLU A 125 -29.20 -13.97 20.74
CA GLU A 125 -28.28 -12.83 20.81
C GLU A 125 -26.81 -13.21 20.59
N ASN A 126 -26.47 -14.50 20.73
CA ASN A 126 -25.10 -15.02 20.68
C ASN A 126 -24.88 -16.05 19.57
N ASP A 127 -25.88 -16.35 18.74
CA ASP A 127 -25.82 -17.38 17.69
C ASP A 127 -25.37 -16.83 16.33
N ASN A 128 -24.42 -15.89 16.36
CA ASN A 128 -23.87 -15.20 15.18
C ASN A 128 -23.18 -16.17 14.19
N ILE A 129 -22.61 -17.25 14.72
CA ILE A 129 -21.76 -18.19 13.97
C ILE A 129 -22.58 -19.15 13.09
N CYS A 130 -23.83 -19.43 13.45
CA CYS A 130 -24.62 -20.51 12.86
C CYS A 130 -24.76 -20.40 11.33
N SER A 131 -24.99 -19.18 10.82
CA SER A 131 -25.19 -18.96 9.37
C SER A 131 -23.91 -18.74 8.57
N VAL A 132 -22.74 -18.63 9.20
CA VAL A 132 -21.44 -18.51 8.51
C VAL A 132 -21.15 -19.70 7.57
N PRO A 133 -21.22 -20.98 8.00
CA PRO A 133 -21.01 -22.11 7.10
C PRO A 133 -22.07 -22.19 5.98
N GLU A 134 -23.30 -21.76 6.23
CA GLU A 134 -24.35 -21.72 5.21
C GLU A 134 -24.02 -20.68 4.12
N PHE A 135 -23.58 -19.49 4.52
CA PHE A 135 -23.27 -18.37 3.62
C PHE A 135 -22.01 -18.64 2.81
N THR A 136 -20.97 -19.16 3.44
CA THR A 136 -19.74 -19.58 2.74
C THR A 136 -20.03 -20.74 1.78
N GLY A 137 -20.84 -21.72 2.20
CA GLY A 137 -21.26 -22.84 1.36
C GLY A 137 -22.03 -22.40 0.11
N VAL A 138 -22.98 -21.47 0.23
CA VAL A 138 -23.72 -20.95 -0.94
C VAL A 138 -22.81 -20.13 -1.87
N ALA A 139 -21.88 -19.32 -1.32
CA ALA A 139 -20.95 -18.53 -2.12
C ALA A 139 -20.08 -19.44 -3.01
N VAL A 140 -19.51 -20.50 -2.44
CA VAL A 140 -18.71 -21.49 -3.19
C VAL A 140 -19.54 -22.14 -4.30
N ARG A 141 -20.78 -22.55 -4.02
CA ARG A 141 -21.69 -23.15 -5.02
C ARG A 141 -22.08 -22.17 -6.13
N MET A 142 -22.00 -20.87 -5.89
CA MET A 142 -22.23 -19.81 -6.88
C MET A 142 -20.95 -19.37 -7.62
N GLY A 143 -19.80 -20.00 -7.35
CA GLY A 143 -18.52 -19.59 -7.93
C GLY A 143 -18.04 -18.22 -7.42
N LYS A 144 -18.52 -17.80 -6.25
CA LYS A 144 -18.15 -16.55 -5.59
C LYS A 144 -17.29 -16.84 -4.35
N LYS A 145 -16.60 -15.82 -3.87
CA LYS A 145 -15.65 -15.93 -2.75
C LYS A 145 -16.03 -14.98 -1.63
N VAL A 146 -16.30 -15.55 -0.45
CA VAL A 146 -16.14 -14.83 0.82
C VAL A 146 -14.64 -14.74 1.10
N HIS A 147 -14.14 -13.54 1.30
CA HIS A 147 -12.70 -13.30 1.38
C HIS A 147 -12.13 -13.56 2.77
N ASP A 148 -12.96 -13.40 3.80
CA ASP A 148 -12.59 -13.69 5.18
C ASP A 148 -13.82 -13.89 6.05
N VAL A 149 -13.59 -14.43 7.25
CA VAL A 149 -14.57 -14.48 8.33
C VAL A 149 -13.89 -13.99 9.61
N VAL A 150 -14.36 -12.85 10.14
CA VAL A 150 -13.92 -12.32 11.43
C VAL A 150 -14.79 -12.94 12.52
N ILE A 151 -14.16 -13.64 13.46
CA ILE A 151 -14.83 -14.36 14.57
C ILE A 151 -14.20 -13.91 15.89
N GLY A 152 -15.04 -13.57 16.87
CA GLY A 152 -14.59 -13.19 18.20
C GLY A 152 -15.72 -12.60 19.04
N THR A 153 -15.38 -11.78 20.02
CA THR A 153 -16.37 -11.08 20.85
C THR A 153 -16.55 -9.63 20.37
N LEU A 154 -17.78 -9.13 20.44
CA LEU A 154 -18.12 -7.76 20.03
C LEU A 154 -17.41 -6.72 20.89
N TYR A 155 -17.24 -7.03 22.17
CA TYR A 155 -16.60 -6.16 23.15
C TYR A 155 -15.24 -6.71 23.55
N ASN A 156 -14.30 -5.79 23.80
CA ASN A 156 -12.98 -6.06 24.39
C ASN A 156 -12.08 -7.08 23.65
N ASP A 157 -12.37 -7.40 22.39
CA ASP A 157 -11.54 -8.28 21.58
C ASP A 157 -10.51 -7.49 20.75
N LYS A 158 -9.25 -7.49 21.20
CA LYS A 158 -8.15 -6.81 20.49
C LYS A 158 -7.90 -7.41 19.11
N LYS A 159 -8.06 -8.73 18.94
CA LYS A 159 -7.79 -9.42 17.68
C LYS A 159 -8.83 -9.04 16.63
N VAL A 160 -10.10 -8.97 17.02
CA VAL A 160 -11.19 -8.48 16.15
C VAL A 160 -10.92 -7.04 15.69
N LYS A 161 -10.51 -6.15 16.61
CA LYS A 161 -10.15 -4.77 16.24
C LYS A 161 -9.01 -4.74 15.21
N GLU A 162 -8.00 -5.57 15.37
CA GLU A 162 -6.88 -5.69 14.44
C GLU A 162 -7.31 -6.24 13.07
N GLU A 163 -8.18 -7.25 13.01
CA GLU A 163 -8.72 -7.80 11.76
C GLU A 163 -9.64 -6.81 11.02
N ILE A 164 -10.52 -6.10 11.72
CA ILE A 164 -11.35 -5.04 11.14
C ILE A 164 -10.46 -3.92 10.58
N LYS A 165 -9.44 -3.50 11.34
CA LYS A 165 -8.47 -2.50 10.90
C LYS A 165 -7.74 -2.95 9.64
N GLU A 166 -7.26 -4.20 9.59
CA GLU A 166 -6.59 -4.75 8.42
C GLU A 166 -7.48 -4.66 7.18
N TRP A 167 -8.74 -5.07 7.28
CA TRP A 167 -9.69 -4.98 6.17
C TRP A 167 -10.00 -3.53 5.76
N CYS A 168 -10.07 -2.60 6.71
CA CYS A 168 -10.19 -1.18 6.40
C CYS A 168 -8.95 -0.63 5.67
N ASP A 169 -7.74 -1.06 6.05
CA ASP A 169 -6.51 -0.66 5.36
C ASP A 169 -6.41 -1.28 3.96
N ILE A 170 -6.83 -2.54 3.78
CA ILE A 170 -6.97 -3.16 2.45
C ILE A 170 -7.96 -2.35 1.59
N ALA A 171 -9.09 -1.93 2.16
CA ALA A 171 -10.06 -1.11 1.43
C ALA A 171 -9.45 0.22 0.95
N LYS A 172 -8.58 0.86 1.75
CA LYS A 172 -7.86 2.10 1.36
C LYS A 172 -6.89 1.86 0.20
N VAL A 173 -6.28 0.67 0.12
CA VAL A 173 -5.45 0.28 -1.03
C VAL A 173 -6.31 0.18 -2.29
N LEU A 174 -7.40 -0.58 -2.24
CA LEU A 174 -8.29 -0.80 -3.38
C LEU A 174 -8.90 0.53 -3.88
N HIS A 175 -9.29 1.38 -2.94
CA HIS A 175 -9.85 2.71 -3.22
C HIS A 175 -8.92 3.57 -4.08
N ASP A 176 -7.65 3.64 -3.72
CA ASP A 176 -6.67 4.50 -4.40
C ASP A 176 -6.05 3.85 -5.63
N LEU A 177 -6.14 2.51 -5.79
CA LEU A 177 -5.84 1.84 -7.06
C LEU A 177 -6.92 2.14 -8.11
N LYS A 178 -8.19 2.19 -7.72
CA LYS A 178 -9.31 2.41 -8.64
C LYS A 178 -9.22 3.79 -9.31
N GLY A 179 -8.85 3.80 -10.58
CA GLY A 179 -8.67 5.05 -11.35
C GLY A 179 -7.38 5.80 -11.04
N ALA A 180 -6.40 5.16 -10.39
CA ALA A 180 -5.07 5.73 -10.20
C ALA A 180 -4.44 6.10 -11.56
N ARG A 181 -3.65 7.16 -11.59
CA ARG A 181 -2.92 7.59 -12.78
C ARG A 181 -1.42 7.39 -12.55
N MET A 182 -0.90 6.27 -13.04
CA MET A 182 0.50 5.86 -12.86
C MET A 182 1.32 6.30 -14.08
N GLY A 183 1.97 7.45 -14.00
CA GLY A 183 2.70 8.04 -15.12
C GLY A 183 3.96 7.25 -15.49
N LEU A 184 4.27 7.26 -16.79
CA LEU A 184 5.55 6.80 -17.34
C LEU A 184 6.23 7.96 -18.07
N MET A 185 7.49 8.25 -17.76
CA MET A 185 8.23 9.34 -18.40
C MET A 185 9.63 8.91 -18.84
N GLY A 186 9.90 8.99 -20.14
CA GLY A 186 11.16 8.55 -20.75
C GLY A 186 11.13 7.08 -21.18
N HIS A 187 12.17 6.30 -20.85
CA HIS A 187 12.33 4.91 -21.31
C HIS A 187 13.07 4.05 -20.27
N VAL A 188 13.03 2.72 -20.42
CA VAL A 188 13.86 1.80 -19.62
C VAL A 188 15.35 2.02 -19.93
N LEU A 189 16.22 2.01 -18.91
CA LEU A 189 17.68 2.03 -19.09
C LEU A 189 18.13 0.77 -19.83
N GLU A 190 18.83 0.93 -20.97
CA GLU A 190 19.39 -0.15 -21.82
C GLU A 190 18.54 -1.42 -21.86
N ALA A 191 17.24 -1.28 -22.11
CA ALA A 191 16.31 -2.41 -22.18
C ALA A 191 16.42 -3.44 -21.03
N MET A 192 16.73 -3.02 -19.79
CA MET A 192 16.73 -3.89 -18.61
C MET A 192 15.43 -4.71 -18.57
N TYR A 193 15.53 -5.98 -18.96
CA TYR A 193 14.37 -6.74 -19.43
C TYR A 193 13.35 -7.00 -18.33
N ASP A 194 13.78 -7.02 -17.07
CA ASP A 194 12.89 -7.19 -15.93
C ASP A 194 12.08 -5.92 -15.61
N MET A 195 12.50 -4.74 -16.08
CA MET A 195 11.76 -3.48 -15.92
C MET A 195 10.63 -3.32 -16.94
N HIS A 196 10.77 -3.89 -18.14
CA HIS A 196 9.76 -3.79 -19.19
C HIS A 196 8.41 -4.36 -18.76
N THR A 197 7.32 -3.64 -19.06
CA THR A 197 5.96 -4.12 -18.83
C THR A 197 5.00 -3.40 -19.78
N ASP A 198 4.03 -4.15 -20.30
CA ASP A 198 2.93 -3.60 -21.10
C ASP A 198 2.00 -2.74 -20.20
N PRO A 199 1.81 -1.44 -20.49
CA PRO A 199 0.86 -0.60 -19.77
C PRO A 199 -0.56 -1.17 -19.73
N THR A 200 -0.97 -1.94 -20.75
CA THR A 200 -2.28 -2.61 -20.79
C THR A 200 -2.37 -3.71 -19.74
N ALA A 201 -1.29 -4.48 -19.53
CA ALA A 201 -1.23 -5.50 -18.49
C ALA A 201 -1.33 -4.88 -17.09
N ILE A 202 -0.68 -3.73 -16.87
CA ILE A 202 -0.80 -2.94 -15.63
C ILE A 202 -2.24 -2.47 -15.43
N SER A 203 -2.84 -1.84 -16.44
CA SER A 203 -4.22 -1.37 -16.38
C SER A 203 -5.22 -2.50 -16.11
N ALA A 204 -5.04 -3.66 -16.75
CA ALA A 204 -5.91 -4.82 -16.55
C ALA A 204 -5.80 -5.43 -15.16
N ALA A 205 -4.59 -5.49 -14.58
CA ALA A 205 -4.36 -6.10 -13.28
C ALA A 205 -4.81 -5.22 -12.11
N PHE A 206 -4.69 -3.89 -12.23
CA PHE A 206 -4.89 -2.97 -11.10
C PHE A 206 -6.05 -1.98 -11.27
N GLY A 207 -6.69 -1.91 -12.45
CA GLY A 207 -7.75 -0.94 -12.72
C GLY A 207 -7.25 0.52 -12.77
N VAL A 208 -5.97 0.70 -13.13
CA VAL A 208 -5.29 2.01 -13.22
C VAL A 208 -5.22 2.49 -14.67
N HIS A 209 -4.95 3.78 -14.86
CA HIS A 209 -4.56 4.35 -16.15
C HIS A 209 -3.06 4.69 -16.14
N VAL A 210 -2.38 4.40 -17.25
CA VAL A 210 -0.95 4.65 -17.41
C VAL A 210 -0.72 5.73 -18.48
N PRO A 211 -0.69 7.02 -18.10
CA PRO A 211 -0.37 8.08 -19.05
C PRO A 211 1.13 8.06 -19.39
N LEU A 212 1.43 8.16 -20.69
CA LEU A 212 2.79 8.41 -21.18
C LEU A 212 3.04 9.91 -21.17
N LEU A 213 4.13 10.33 -20.51
CA LEU A 213 4.55 11.71 -20.38
C LEU A 213 5.90 11.89 -21.06
N GLU A 214 6.10 13.08 -21.61
CA GLU A 214 7.38 13.48 -22.19
C GLU A 214 8.23 14.20 -21.14
N VAL A 215 9.56 14.10 -21.24
CA VAL A 215 10.47 14.90 -20.39
C VAL A 215 10.24 16.40 -20.63
N ASP A 216 9.82 16.77 -21.84
CA ASP A 216 9.44 18.12 -22.22
C ASP A 216 8.23 18.66 -21.43
N ASP A 217 7.34 17.79 -20.92
CA ASP A 217 6.25 18.21 -20.03
C ASP A 217 6.80 18.79 -18.71
N ALA A 218 7.83 18.16 -18.16
CA ALA A 218 8.53 18.65 -16.96
C ALA A 218 9.35 19.92 -17.26
N ILE A 219 10.03 19.98 -18.41
CA ILE A 219 10.78 21.17 -18.84
C ILE A 219 9.88 22.39 -19.01
N CYS A 220 8.71 22.21 -19.63
CA CYS A 220 7.73 23.28 -19.80
C CYS A 220 7.36 23.91 -18.45
N LEU A 221 7.07 23.08 -17.45
CA LEU A 221 6.75 23.53 -16.10
C LEU A 221 7.96 24.17 -15.40
N TYR A 222 9.15 23.58 -15.55
CA TYR A 222 10.40 24.09 -15.00
C TYR A 222 10.72 25.53 -15.44
N ASN A 223 10.36 25.89 -16.68
CA ASN A 223 10.57 27.24 -17.23
C ASN A 223 9.54 28.27 -16.74
N THR A 224 8.47 27.86 -16.05
CA THR A 224 7.43 28.76 -15.53
C THR A 224 7.59 29.09 -14.04
N LEU A 225 8.63 28.57 -13.40
CA LEU A 225 8.83 28.68 -11.96
C LEU A 225 9.27 30.08 -11.56
N THR A 226 8.75 30.56 -10.43
CA THR A 226 9.18 31.83 -9.83
C THR A 226 10.28 31.60 -8.79
N GLU A 227 11.10 32.62 -8.54
CA GLU A 227 12.12 32.54 -7.48
C GLU A 227 11.49 32.33 -6.09
N GLU A 228 10.30 32.89 -5.83
CA GLU A 228 9.57 32.67 -4.57
C GLU A 228 9.22 31.19 -4.35
N GLU A 229 8.73 30.50 -5.38
CA GLU A 229 8.44 29.06 -5.29
C GLU A 229 9.70 28.25 -4.97
N ILE A 230 10.83 28.63 -5.58
CA ILE A 230 12.13 27.97 -5.40
C ILE A 230 12.67 28.21 -3.98
N GLU A 231 12.63 29.45 -3.48
CA GLU A 231 13.04 29.78 -2.10
C GLU A 231 12.20 29.02 -1.07
N ASN A 232 10.87 29.02 -1.22
CA ASN A 232 9.98 28.27 -0.33
C ASN A 232 10.31 26.77 -0.32
N LYS A 233 10.62 26.19 -1.48
CA LYS A 233 11.03 24.79 -1.58
C LYS A 233 12.40 24.55 -0.91
N LYS A 234 13.36 25.46 -1.05
CA LYS A 234 14.66 25.36 -0.35
C LYS A 234 14.48 25.36 1.16
N GLU A 235 13.63 26.22 1.71
CA GLU A 235 13.40 26.21 3.16
C GLU A 235 12.75 24.92 3.65
N ARG A 236 11.80 24.39 2.87
CA ARG A 236 11.26 23.06 3.15
C ARG A 236 12.35 21.98 3.13
N ILE A 237 13.25 22.00 2.14
CA ILE A 237 14.37 21.05 2.09
C ILE A 237 15.27 21.18 3.32
N ARG A 238 15.62 22.39 3.75
CA ARG A 238 16.44 22.61 4.97
C ARG A 238 15.74 22.12 6.25
N GLN A 239 14.42 22.24 6.31
CA GLN A 239 13.63 21.76 7.44
C GLN A 239 13.57 20.24 7.52
N GLU A 240 13.53 19.54 6.38
CA GLU A 240 13.30 18.09 6.32
C GLU A 240 14.59 17.27 6.20
N PHE A 241 15.72 17.86 5.77
CA PHE A 241 16.99 17.16 5.62
C PHE A 241 18.14 17.77 6.43
N ASP A 242 19.04 16.91 6.90
CA ASP A 242 20.33 17.30 7.49
C ASP A 242 21.42 17.36 6.41
N MET A 243 22.42 18.22 6.59
CA MET A 243 23.44 18.51 5.56
C MET A 243 24.87 18.46 6.16
N PRO A 244 25.28 17.34 6.78
CA PRO A 244 26.56 17.22 7.46
C PRO A 244 27.73 17.16 6.47
N GLU A 245 28.93 17.50 6.96
CA GLU A 245 30.18 17.23 6.23
C GLU A 245 30.29 15.72 5.90
N PRO A 246 30.64 15.35 4.66
CA PRO A 246 30.89 13.96 4.31
C PRO A 246 32.13 13.40 5.00
N LYS A 247 32.18 12.07 5.11
CA LYS A 247 33.24 11.35 5.83
C LYS A 247 34.26 10.74 4.86
N SER A 248 34.06 9.48 4.49
CA SER A 248 35.10 8.64 3.88
C SER A 248 34.94 8.42 2.38
N ASP A 249 33.80 8.79 1.77
CA ASP A 249 33.58 8.57 0.34
C ASP A 249 34.12 9.75 -0.49
N PRO A 250 35.13 9.53 -1.35
CA PRO A 250 35.73 10.59 -2.16
C PRO A 250 34.78 11.22 -3.19
N VAL A 251 33.64 10.59 -3.51
CA VAL A 251 32.67 11.20 -4.45
C VAL A 251 31.64 12.10 -3.78
N THR A 252 31.60 12.11 -2.45
CA THR A 252 30.66 12.91 -1.65
C THR A 252 31.28 14.24 -1.21
N ILE A 253 30.55 15.33 -1.41
CA ILE A 253 30.87 16.66 -0.87
C ILE A 253 29.66 17.21 -0.11
N LYS A 254 29.89 18.21 0.75
CA LYS A 254 28.79 18.92 1.42
C LYS A 254 27.84 19.52 0.39
N LEU A 255 26.54 19.50 0.70
CA LEU A 255 25.52 20.08 -0.17
C LEU A 255 25.90 21.54 -0.52
N THR A 256 26.03 21.83 -1.80
CA THR A 256 26.33 23.17 -2.29
C THR A 256 25.04 23.98 -2.47
N ASP A 257 25.12 25.31 -2.38
CA ASP A 257 23.95 26.16 -2.65
C ASP A 257 23.42 26.03 -4.08
N ALA A 258 24.31 25.75 -5.04
CA ALA A 258 23.93 25.51 -6.43
C ALA A 258 23.13 24.20 -6.58
N ASP A 259 23.58 23.11 -5.95
CA ASP A 259 22.86 21.84 -5.97
C ASP A 259 21.54 21.91 -5.20
N LEU A 260 21.50 22.66 -4.09
CA LEU A 260 20.27 22.91 -3.35
C LEU A 260 19.27 23.71 -4.20
N HIS A 261 19.71 24.77 -4.88
CA HIS A 261 18.85 25.56 -5.77
C HIS A 261 18.32 24.69 -6.92
N GLN A 262 19.19 23.91 -7.57
CA GLN A 262 18.78 23.02 -8.66
C GLN A 262 17.79 21.94 -8.20
N ALA A 263 18.05 21.29 -7.06
CA ALA A 263 17.16 20.30 -6.48
C ALA A 263 15.79 20.89 -6.11
N ALA A 264 15.78 22.09 -5.51
CA ALA A 264 14.55 22.80 -5.18
C ALA A 264 13.74 23.17 -6.42
N LYS A 265 14.39 23.75 -7.43
CA LYS A 265 13.73 24.14 -8.67
C LYS A 265 13.10 22.95 -9.39
N THR A 266 13.83 21.84 -9.51
CA THR A 266 13.29 20.61 -10.08
C THR A 266 12.17 20.00 -9.22
N ALA A 267 12.27 20.06 -7.89
CA ALA A 267 11.21 19.58 -7.00
C ALA A 267 9.90 20.37 -7.17
N VAL A 268 9.95 21.69 -7.39
CA VAL A 268 8.75 22.49 -7.69
C VAL A 268 8.17 22.10 -9.06
N ALA A 269 9.01 21.86 -10.08
CA ALA A 269 8.53 21.39 -11.37
C ALA A 269 7.78 20.05 -11.26
N LEU A 270 8.30 19.12 -10.44
CA LEU A 270 7.64 17.84 -10.15
C LEU A 270 6.30 18.01 -9.44
N ASP A 271 6.19 18.90 -8.45
CA ASP A 271 4.91 19.20 -7.79
C ASP A 271 3.86 19.65 -8.81
N LYS A 272 4.23 20.61 -9.68
CA LYS A 272 3.35 21.09 -10.76
C LYS A 272 3.02 19.99 -11.77
N LEU A 273 3.94 19.06 -12.04
CA LEU A 273 3.73 17.94 -12.96
C LEU A 273 2.68 16.99 -12.41
N VAL A 274 2.82 16.61 -11.14
CA VAL A 274 1.87 15.75 -10.43
C VAL A 274 0.48 16.38 -10.42
N GLU A 275 0.38 17.68 -10.14
CA GLU A 275 -0.89 18.41 -10.14
C GLU A 275 -1.51 18.49 -11.55
N LYS A 276 -0.74 18.94 -12.56
CA LYS A 276 -1.21 19.14 -13.93
C LYS A 276 -1.77 17.86 -14.54
N TYR A 277 -1.08 16.73 -14.36
CA TYR A 277 -1.45 15.44 -14.95
C TYR A 277 -2.25 14.54 -13.99
N LYS A 278 -2.55 15.05 -12.78
CA LYS A 278 -3.27 14.35 -11.70
C LYS A 278 -2.65 12.99 -11.39
N LEU A 279 -1.32 12.94 -11.28
CA LEU A 279 -0.59 11.69 -11.09
C LEU A 279 -0.82 11.13 -9.69
N THR A 280 -1.02 9.81 -9.63
CA THR A 280 -0.98 9.05 -8.38
C THR A 280 0.42 8.53 -8.10
N GLY A 281 1.21 8.30 -9.15
CA GLY A 281 2.64 8.01 -9.08
C GLY A 281 3.31 8.21 -10.43
N LEU A 282 4.65 8.13 -10.47
CA LEU A 282 5.46 8.30 -11.67
C LEU A 282 6.65 7.34 -11.65
N ALA A 283 6.76 6.49 -12.67
CA ALA A 283 8.01 5.81 -12.97
C ALA A 283 8.71 6.54 -14.12
N TYR A 284 10.01 6.79 -13.96
CA TYR A 284 10.75 7.62 -14.91
C TYR A 284 12.18 7.15 -15.10
N TYR A 285 12.72 7.38 -16.29
CA TYR A 285 14.15 7.36 -16.54
C TYR A 285 14.46 8.07 -17.86
N TYR A 286 15.47 8.93 -17.84
CA TYR A 286 15.97 9.60 -19.04
C TYR A 286 17.38 10.13 -18.81
N GLU A 287 18.27 9.98 -19.78
CA GLU A 287 19.64 10.51 -19.67
C GLU A 287 19.79 11.94 -20.21
N GLY A 288 19.05 12.29 -21.26
CA GLY A 288 19.23 13.52 -22.02
C GLY A 288 20.62 13.66 -22.68
N MET A 289 20.80 14.65 -23.55
CA MET A 289 22.12 14.96 -24.10
C MET A 289 23.03 15.61 -23.05
N LYS A 290 24.35 15.42 -23.19
CA LYS A 290 25.32 16.10 -22.33
C LYS A 290 25.10 17.62 -22.39
N ASN A 291 25.08 18.28 -21.23
CA ASN A 291 24.84 19.71 -21.05
C ASN A 291 23.45 20.22 -21.51
N SER A 292 22.46 19.33 -21.71
CA SER A 292 21.10 19.77 -22.02
C SER A 292 20.27 20.02 -20.76
N LEU A 293 19.21 20.82 -20.91
CA LEU A 293 18.22 21.02 -19.85
C LEU A 293 17.51 19.71 -19.48
N HIS A 294 17.24 18.84 -20.46
CA HIS A 294 16.69 17.51 -20.21
C HIS A 294 17.55 16.70 -19.24
N ARG A 295 18.88 16.65 -19.46
CA ARG A 295 19.80 15.94 -18.57
C ARG A 295 19.85 16.58 -17.18
N LEU A 296 19.92 17.91 -17.12
CA LEU A 296 19.96 18.64 -15.85
C LEU A 296 18.73 18.34 -14.98
N ILE A 297 17.54 18.40 -15.56
CA ILE A 297 16.28 18.18 -14.83
C ILE A 297 16.12 16.70 -14.46
N SER A 298 16.27 15.78 -15.42
CA SER A 298 16.08 14.34 -15.18
C SER A 298 17.02 13.78 -14.11
N SER A 299 18.28 14.21 -14.11
CA SER A 299 19.28 13.78 -13.12
C SER A 299 19.10 14.43 -11.73
N SER A 300 18.26 15.46 -11.60
CA SER A 300 18.08 16.20 -10.34
C SER A 300 16.72 15.96 -9.67
N PHE A 301 15.99 14.90 -10.07
CA PHE A 301 14.66 14.59 -9.51
C PHE A 301 14.69 13.98 -8.09
N ILE A 302 15.84 13.45 -7.64
CA ILE A 302 15.97 12.59 -6.44
C ILE A 302 15.33 13.22 -5.19
N VAL A 303 15.63 14.49 -4.89
CA VAL A 303 15.13 15.19 -3.69
C VAL A 303 13.63 15.43 -3.77
N GLY A 304 13.14 15.96 -4.90
CA GLY A 304 11.72 16.22 -5.12
C GLY A 304 10.89 14.95 -5.06
N ASN A 305 11.39 13.88 -5.69
CA ASN A 305 10.75 12.58 -5.66
C ASN A 305 10.70 11.96 -4.27
N SER A 306 11.75 12.14 -3.46
CA SER A 306 11.76 11.64 -2.07
C SER A 306 10.75 12.38 -1.18
N ILE A 307 10.57 13.69 -1.41
CA ILE A 307 9.52 14.47 -0.76
C ILE A 307 8.13 13.99 -1.22
N LEU A 308 7.92 13.79 -2.52
CA LEU A 308 6.65 13.30 -3.07
C LEU A 308 6.29 11.89 -2.57
N ASN A 309 7.27 10.99 -2.48
CA ASN A 309 7.12 9.67 -1.85
C ASN A 309 6.58 9.81 -0.42
N ALA A 310 7.19 10.67 0.39
CA ALA A 310 6.72 10.97 1.75
C ALA A 310 5.33 11.64 1.79
N GLN A 311 4.93 12.31 0.71
CA GLN A 311 3.59 12.87 0.56
C GLN A 311 2.55 11.85 0.07
N GLY A 312 2.94 10.61 -0.21
CA GLY A 312 2.06 9.56 -0.73
C GLY A 312 1.86 9.63 -2.25
N VAL A 313 2.83 10.14 -3.00
CA VAL A 313 2.87 10.04 -4.46
C VAL A 313 4.11 9.25 -4.83
N PRO A 314 4.01 7.92 -5.06
CA PRO A 314 5.14 7.10 -5.41
C PRO A 314 5.86 7.58 -6.66
N MET A 315 7.16 7.79 -6.55
CA MET A 315 8.07 8.17 -7.60
C MET A 315 9.14 7.08 -7.67
N CYS A 316 9.25 6.39 -8.80
CA CYS A 316 10.14 5.25 -8.97
C CYS A 316 11.14 5.52 -10.09
N GLY A 317 12.41 5.23 -9.84
CA GLY A 317 13.46 5.34 -10.84
C GLY A 317 13.35 4.27 -11.93
N GLU A 318 14.23 4.37 -12.92
CA GLU A 318 14.53 3.32 -13.91
C GLU A 318 13.32 2.85 -14.73
N TYR A 319 12.30 3.70 -14.82
CA TYR A 319 11.05 3.43 -15.53
C TYR A 319 10.27 2.22 -14.97
N ASP A 320 10.50 1.84 -13.70
CA ASP A 320 9.88 0.68 -13.09
C ASP A 320 8.47 0.94 -12.54
N ILE A 321 7.47 0.79 -13.40
CA ILE A 321 6.07 0.93 -13.00
C ILE A 321 5.60 -0.20 -12.06
N LYS A 322 6.19 -1.39 -12.13
CA LYS A 322 5.80 -2.52 -11.28
C LYS A 322 6.15 -2.19 -9.83
N THR A 323 7.37 -1.74 -9.59
CA THR A 323 7.78 -1.28 -8.25
C THR A 323 7.04 -0.01 -7.83
N CYS A 324 6.77 0.92 -8.75
CA CYS A 324 5.97 2.12 -8.44
C CYS A 324 4.56 1.78 -7.90
N ILE A 325 3.93 0.71 -8.40
CA ILE A 325 2.63 0.22 -7.90
C ILE A 325 2.80 -0.49 -6.55
N ALA A 326 3.86 -1.28 -6.38
CA ALA A 326 4.17 -1.90 -5.09
C ALA A 326 4.35 -0.83 -3.99
N MET A 327 5.04 0.27 -4.31
CA MET A 327 5.20 1.43 -3.43
C MET A 327 3.85 2.07 -3.09
N LEU A 328 2.95 2.24 -4.07
CA LEU A 328 1.60 2.76 -3.83
C LEU A 328 0.82 1.91 -2.83
N ILE A 329 0.82 0.59 -3.04
CA ILE A 329 0.12 -0.37 -2.16
C ILE A 329 0.64 -0.26 -0.73
N MET A 330 1.96 -0.28 -0.53
CA MET A 330 2.56 -0.16 0.80
C MET A 330 2.29 1.20 1.45
N ASP A 331 2.30 2.28 0.68
CA ASP A 331 2.01 3.60 1.20
C ASP A 331 0.53 3.74 1.62
N ARG A 332 -0.39 3.07 0.92
CA ARG A 332 -1.80 2.99 1.33
C ARG A 332 -2.02 2.12 2.56
N LEU A 333 -1.14 1.17 2.85
CA LEU A 333 -1.13 0.42 4.11
C LEU A 333 -0.50 1.20 5.28
N ASP A 334 0.02 2.41 5.04
CA ASP A 334 0.72 3.26 6.03
C ASP A 334 2.06 2.69 6.53
N ILE A 335 2.69 1.84 5.71
CA ILE A 335 3.92 1.14 6.08
C ILE A 335 5.14 1.65 5.31
N GLY A 336 5.01 2.74 4.57
CA GLY A 336 6.06 3.28 3.71
C GLY A 336 5.88 2.83 2.27
N GLY A 337 6.82 2.06 1.71
CA GLY A 337 6.90 1.81 0.27
C GLY A 337 8.01 2.63 -0.36
N SER A 338 9.21 2.53 0.20
CA SER A 338 10.41 3.10 -0.41
C SER A 338 10.89 2.22 -1.55
N PHE A 339 11.35 2.83 -2.64
CA PHE A 339 12.11 2.14 -3.68
C PHE A 339 13.39 1.56 -3.08
N ALA A 340 13.67 0.30 -3.39
CA ALA A 340 14.82 -0.44 -2.88
C ALA A 340 15.24 -1.58 -3.81
N GLU A 341 16.48 -2.01 -3.63
CA GLU A 341 17.15 -3.17 -4.20
C GLU A 341 18.13 -3.74 -3.17
N PHE A 342 18.75 -4.87 -3.53
CA PHE A 342 19.80 -5.49 -2.73
C PHE A 342 21.19 -4.95 -3.13
N HIS A 343 21.93 -4.51 -2.13
CA HIS A 343 23.33 -4.12 -2.18
C HIS A 343 24.19 -5.14 -1.41
N PRO A 344 25.53 -5.17 -1.58
CA PRO A 344 26.38 -6.30 -1.21
C PRO A 344 26.13 -6.93 0.17
N PHE A 345 26.32 -8.24 0.25
CA PHE A 345 26.31 -8.99 1.50
C PHE A 345 27.47 -8.60 2.42
N ASP A 346 27.21 -8.61 3.73
CA ASP A 346 28.23 -8.84 4.74
C ASP A 346 28.07 -10.27 5.30
N PHE A 347 28.93 -11.17 4.83
CA PHE A 347 28.92 -12.58 5.25
C PHE A 347 29.46 -12.80 6.67
N ARG A 348 30.12 -11.82 7.31
CA ARG A 348 30.62 -11.96 8.68
C ARG A 348 29.50 -11.78 9.70
N GLU A 349 28.59 -10.84 9.41
CA GLU A 349 27.47 -10.53 10.29
C GLU A 349 26.12 -11.04 9.76
N ASP A 350 26.09 -11.74 8.62
CA ASP A 350 24.90 -12.33 7.97
C ASP A 350 23.78 -11.32 7.69
N PHE A 351 24.13 -10.21 7.04
CA PHE A 351 23.16 -9.26 6.51
C PHE A 351 23.44 -8.93 5.05
N ILE A 352 22.42 -8.39 4.38
CA ILE A 352 22.54 -7.78 3.07
C ILE A 352 22.17 -6.31 3.18
N LEU A 353 22.86 -5.44 2.46
CA LEU A 353 22.46 -4.04 2.41
C LEU A 353 21.19 -3.93 1.56
N VAL A 354 20.21 -3.17 2.05
CA VAL A 354 18.95 -2.91 1.35
C VAL A 354 18.83 -1.40 1.17
N GLY A 355 18.64 -0.95 -0.07
CA GLY A 355 18.75 0.47 -0.38
C GLY A 355 18.54 0.77 -1.87
N HIS A 356 18.79 2.00 -2.27
CA HIS A 356 18.92 2.42 -3.67
C HIS A 356 19.63 3.79 -3.67
N ASP A 357 19.99 4.31 -4.83
CA ASP A 357 20.44 5.70 -5.01
C ASP A 357 19.30 6.76 -4.95
N GLY A 358 18.07 6.31 -4.70
CA GLY A 358 16.87 7.13 -4.61
C GLY A 358 15.98 7.07 -5.86
N PRO A 359 14.74 7.57 -5.76
CA PRO A 359 14.17 8.32 -4.62
C PRO A 359 13.58 7.44 -3.50
N HIS A 360 13.34 8.01 -2.33
CA HIS A 360 12.97 7.21 -1.14
C HIS A 360 11.77 7.74 -0.36
N HIS A 361 11.11 6.85 0.38
CA HIS A 361 10.03 7.22 1.31
C HIS A 361 10.62 7.64 2.65
N ILE A 362 10.82 8.95 2.87
CA ILE A 362 11.58 9.43 4.03
C ILE A 362 10.81 9.42 5.36
N VAL A 363 9.51 9.09 5.39
CA VAL A 363 8.73 8.97 6.65
C VAL A 363 9.11 7.71 7.45
N ILE A 364 9.61 6.69 6.76
CA ILE A 364 10.09 5.44 7.37
C ILE A 364 11.59 5.51 7.75
N ALA A 365 12.21 6.69 7.65
CA ALA A 365 13.59 6.92 8.05
C ALA A 365 13.80 6.86 9.58
N ASP A 366 14.95 6.33 9.97
CA ASP A 366 15.52 6.41 11.31
C ASP A 366 16.18 7.79 11.50
N GLY A 367 15.43 8.71 12.11
CA GLY A 367 15.84 10.11 12.24
C GLY A 367 15.64 10.93 10.97
N LYS A 368 16.35 12.04 10.88
CA LYS A 368 16.23 12.99 9.77
C LYS A 368 17.13 12.54 8.59
N PRO A 369 16.59 12.43 7.37
CA PRO A 369 17.38 12.04 6.21
C PRO A 369 18.47 13.07 5.89
N VAL A 370 19.53 12.65 5.22
CA VAL A 370 20.71 13.44 4.91
C VAL A 370 20.74 13.81 3.43
N LEU A 371 21.12 15.06 3.12
CA LEU A 371 21.47 15.49 1.77
C LEU A 371 22.98 15.70 1.64
N ARG A 372 23.53 15.17 0.54
CA ARG A 372 24.92 15.38 0.11
C ARG A 372 24.96 15.74 -1.36
N SER A 373 25.99 16.45 -1.78
CA SER A 373 26.29 16.61 -3.20
C SER A 373 27.20 15.46 -3.64
N LEU A 374 26.86 14.83 -4.77
CA LEU A 374 27.69 13.83 -5.43
C LEU A 374 28.38 14.45 -6.62
N THR A 375 29.70 14.29 -6.69
CA THR A 375 30.52 14.72 -7.85
C THR A 375 30.18 13.96 -9.13
N LYS A 376 29.55 12.79 -8.99
CA LYS A 376 28.96 11.97 -10.06
C LYS A 376 27.93 11.03 -9.46
N TYR A 377 26.84 10.80 -10.19
CA TYR A 377 25.89 9.75 -9.84
C TYR A 377 26.44 8.36 -10.21
N HIS A 378 26.07 7.34 -9.43
CA HIS A 378 26.42 5.95 -9.73
C HIS A 378 25.45 5.40 -10.78
N GLY A 379 25.97 4.69 -11.79
CA GLY A 379 25.15 4.02 -12.81
C GLY A 379 24.45 4.94 -13.84
N LYS A 380 24.38 6.25 -13.60
CA LYS A 380 23.73 7.22 -14.50
C LYS A 380 24.52 8.51 -14.67
N PRO A 381 24.33 9.25 -15.78
CA PRO A 381 25.03 10.51 -15.97
C PRO A 381 24.54 11.63 -15.05
N GLY A 382 25.44 12.55 -14.70
CA GLY A 382 25.13 13.77 -13.93
C GLY A 382 25.82 13.81 -12.57
N SER A 383 25.51 14.87 -11.83
CA SER A 383 26.01 15.18 -10.49
C SER A 383 24.99 16.05 -9.76
N GLY A 384 25.07 16.15 -8.44
CA GLY A 384 24.22 17.05 -7.66
C GLY A 384 23.72 16.44 -6.34
N ALA A 385 22.61 16.97 -5.83
CA ALA A 385 22.06 16.57 -4.54
C ALA A 385 21.52 15.13 -4.56
N SER A 386 21.93 14.32 -3.59
CA SER A 386 21.45 12.96 -3.33
C SER A 386 20.91 12.81 -1.91
N VAL A 387 20.02 11.84 -1.72
CA VAL A 387 19.35 11.54 -0.45
C VAL A 387 19.94 10.27 0.16
N GLU A 388 20.51 10.41 1.34
CA GLU A 388 21.01 9.31 2.19
C GLU A 388 20.07 9.15 3.38
N PHE A 389 19.51 7.97 3.60
CA PHE A 389 18.87 7.66 4.88
C PHE A 389 19.03 6.19 5.26
N LYS A 390 18.71 5.88 6.52
CA LYS A 390 18.64 4.53 7.07
C LYS A 390 17.19 4.28 7.49
N LEU A 391 16.65 3.10 7.21
CA LEU A 391 15.30 2.73 7.66
C LEU A 391 15.25 2.56 9.18
N LYS A 392 14.09 2.85 9.79
CA LYS A 392 13.79 2.48 11.19
C LYS A 392 14.17 1.03 11.48
N GLU A 393 14.65 0.81 12.70
CA GLU A 393 14.97 -0.52 13.20
C GLU A 393 13.70 -1.31 13.49
N GLY A 394 13.76 -2.62 13.30
CA GLY A 394 12.65 -3.54 13.56
C GLY A 394 12.20 -4.33 12.33
N PRO A 395 11.01 -4.94 12.40
CA PRO A 395 10.44 -5.73 11.31
C PRO A 395 10.33 -4.93 10.01
N ILE A 396 10.63 -5.59 8.89
CA ILE A 396 10.50 -5.02 7.54
C ILE A 396 9.80 -5.99 6.60
N THR A 397 9.13 -5.44 5.58
CA THR A 397 8.53 -6.19 4.48
C THR A 397 9.12 -5.70 3.16
N ILE A 398 9.53 -6.63 2.30
CA ILE A 398 9.91 -6.38 0.91
C ILE A 398 8.80 -6.91 -0.01
N PHE A 399 8.39 -6.11 -0.97
CA PHE A 399 7.28 -6.40 -1.86
C PHE A 399 7.66 -6.13 -3.32
N GLY A 400 7.90 -7.22 -4.06
CA GLY A 400 8.21 -7.21 -5.49
C GLY A 400 6.99 -7.58 -6.34
N ILE A 401 6.91 -6.97 -7.52
CA ILE A 401 5.92 -7.32 -8.55
C ILE A 401 6.70 -7.72 -9.80
N THR A 402 6.57 -8.99 -10.18
CA THR A 402 7.23 -9.56 -11.37
C THR A 402 6.20 -9.96 -12.43
N GLN A 403 6.69 -10.40 -13.58
CA GLN A 403 5.88 -10.89 -14.70
C GLN A 403 6.24 -12.34 -15.04
N LYS A 404 5.22 -13.17 -15.24
CA LYS A 404 5.37 -14.56 -15.64
C LYS A 404 5.48 -14.70 -17.16
N ALA A 405 5.87 -15.89 -17.61
CA ALA A 405 5.96 -16.22 -19.03
C ALA A 405 4.63 -16.08 -19.80
N ASP A 406 3.47 -16.15 -19.13
CA ASP A 406 2.14 -15.92 -19.72
C ASP A 406 1.74 -14.43 -19.76
N GLY A 407 2.65 -13.53 -19.38
CA GLY A 407 2.43 -12.08 -19.33
C GLY A 407 1.67 -11.60 -18.09
N LYS A 408 1.17 -12.49 -17.22
CA LYS A 408 0.48 -12.09 -15.98
C LYS A 408 1.48 -11.68 -14.90
N LEU A 409 1.04 -10.77 -14.04
CA LEU A 409 1.83 -10.34 -12.90
C LEU A 409 1.82 -11.38 -11.78
N LYS A 410 2.86 -11.34 -10.94
CA LYS A 410 3.01 -12.15 -9.73
C LYS A 410 3.60 -11.29 -8.61
N PHE A 411 3.05 -11.42 -7.41
CA PHE A 411 3.58 -10.82 -6.19
C PHE A 411 4.62 -11.74 -5.56
N VAL A 412 5.78 -11.19 -5.23
CA VAL A 412 6.85 -11.85 -4.47
C VAL A 412 7.04 -11.07 -3.18
N ILE A 413 6.78 -11.71 -2.04
CA ILE A 413 6.69 -11.03 -0.74
C ILE A 413 7.68 -11.67 0.24
N GLY A 414 8.44 -10.84 0.94
CA GLY A 414 9.44 -11.27 1.89
C GLY A 414 9.40 -10.46 3.18
N GLU A 415 9.83 -11.05 4.28
CA GLU A 415 9.87 -10.41 5.60
C GLU A 415 11.25 -10.59 6.24
N GLY A 416 11.75 -9.53 6.86
CA GLY A 416 13.04 -9.51 7.52
C GLY A 416 13.07 -8.55 8.69
N ILE A 417 14.28 -8.18 9.12
CA ILE A 417 14.52 -7.21 10.21
C ILE A 417 15.60 -6.22 9.77
N SER A 418 15.31 -4.93 9.91
CA SER A 418 16.30 -3.85 9.89
C SER A 418 16.98 -3.76 11.26
N LYS A 419 18.30 -3.93 11.32
CA LYS A 419 19.06 -3.78 12.59
C LYS A 419 20.02 -2.59 12.55
N LYS A 420 20.33 -2.06 13.73
CA LYS A 420 21.32 -1.01 13.91
C LYS A 420 22.69 -1.41 13.37
N GLY A 421 23.43 -0.44 12.88
CA GLY A 421 24.85 -0.58 12.56
C GLY A 421 25.36 0.51 11.63
N PRO A 422 26.67 0.49 11.35
CA PRO A 422 27.25 1.37 10.35
C PRO A 422 26.71 1.04 8.96
N ILE A 423 26.57 2.08 8.13
CA ILE A 423 26.24 1.98 6.71
C ILE A 423 27.27 2.77 5.90
N PRO A 424 27.51 2.43 4.62
CA PRO A 424 28.39 3.21 3.76
C PRO A 424 27.90 4.67 3.65
N PRO A 425 28.76 5.68 3.85
CA PRO A 425 28.38 7.09 3.73
C PRO A 425 28.43 7.54 2.26
N THR A 426 27.69 6.86 1.39
CA THR A 426 27.80 7.02 -0.07
C THR A 426 26.83 8.03 -0.67
N GLY A 427 26.02 8.71 0.15
CA GLY A 427 24.93 9.55 -0.36
C GLY A 427 23.72 8.76 -0.86
N ASN A 428 23.67 7.45 -0.61
CA ASN A 428 22.58 6.54 -0.98
C ASN A 428 21.94 5.94 0.28
N THR A 429 20.70 5.47 0.14
CA THR A 429 20.05 4.73 1.23
C THR A 429 20.69 3.38 1.41
N ASN A 430 20.96 3.03 2.66
CA ASN A 430 21.45 1.72 3.03
C ASN A 430 20.87 1.34 4.39
N THR A 431 20.33 0.13 4.48
CA THR A 431 19.85 -0.50 5.70
C THR A 431 20.44 -1.90 5.79
N ARG A 432 20.77 -2.34 7.00
CA ARG A 432 21.23 -3.71 7.25
C ARG A 432 20.02 -4.63 7.37
N GLY A 433 19.70 -5.35 6.29
CA GLY A 433 18.61 -6.31 6.23
C GLY A 433 19.04 -7.70 6.65
N PHE A 434 18.36 -8.25 7.66
CA PHE A 434 18.55 -9.61 8.15
C PHE A 434 17.30 -10.43 7.81
N PHE A 435 17.49 -11.64 7.32
CA PHE A 435 16.38 -12.51 6.94
C PHE A 435 16.58 -13.91 7.52
N GLU A 436 15.51 -14.48 8.05
CA GLU A 436 15.56 -15.79 8.73
C GLU A 436 15.39 -16.94 7.72
N PRO A 437 15.97 -18.13 7.99
CA PRO A 437 16.84 -18.47 9.12
C PRO A 437 18.30 -17.98 8.96
N ASN A 438 18.69 -17.59 7.74
CA ASN A 438 19.90 -16.83 7.47
C ASN A 438 19.71 -16.05 6.16
N THR A 439 20.42 -14.92 6.05
CA THR A 439 20.16 -13.96 4.99
C THR A 439 20.47 -14.54 3.62
N LYS A 440 21.55 -15.31 3.49
CA LYS A 440 21.94 -15.93 2.22
C LYS A 440 20.87 -16.91 1.69
N ASP A 441 20.37 -17.81 2.54
CA ASP A 441 19.39 -18.81 2.12
C ASP A 441 18.04 -18.20 1.81
N PHE A 442 17.64 -17.15 2.56
CA PHE A 442 16.47 -16.35 2.21
C PHE A 442 16.60 -15.69 0.85
N ILE A 443 17.72 -15.00 0.59
CA ILE A 443 17.94 -14.33 -0.70
C ILE A 443 17.97 -15.35 -1.84
N LYS A 444 18.53 -16.55 -1.62
CA LYS A 444 18.43 -17.64 -2.58
C LYS A 444 16.97 -18.01 -2.86
N ALA A 445 16.15 -18.19 -1.83
CA ALA A 445 14.72 -18.47 -2.02
C ALA A 445 14.00 -17.33 -2.76
N TRP A 446 14.29 -16.08 -2.42
CA TRP A 446 13.74 -14.89 -3.08
C TRP A 446 14.04 -14.86 -4.57
N VAL A 447 15.32 -14.99 -4.97
CA VAL A 447 15.69 -14.91 -6.40
C VAL A 447 15.17 -16.10 -7.21
N MET A 448 14.96 -17.26 -6.58
CA MET A 448 14.36 -18.42 -7.24
C MET A 448 12.89 -18.22 -7.63
N GLU A 449 12.20 -17.25 -7.03
CA GLU A 449 10.83 -16.88 -7.41
C GLU A 449 10.76 -15.99 -8.67
N GLY A 450 11.91 -15.59 -9.23
CA GLY A 450 12.05 -14.73 -10.40
C GLY A 450 11.54 -13.29 -10.22
N PRO A 451 11.87 -12.58 -9.12
CA PRO A 451 11.47 -11.19 -8.94
C PRO A 451 12.25 -10.25 -9.88
N THR A 452 11.75 -9.02 -10.04
CA THR A 452 12.58 -7.90 -10.47
C THR A 452 13.68 -7.63 -9.45
N HIS A 453 14.78 -7.00 -9.86
CA HIS A 453 15.81 -6.60 -8.89
C HIS A 453 15.31 -5.51 -7.93
N HIS A 454 14.36 -4.68 -8.38
CA HIS A 454 13.66 -3.70 -7.56
C HIS A 454 12.47 -4.29 -6.80
N TYR A 455 12.18 -3.66 -5.65
CA TYR A 455 10.99 -3.91 -4.84
C TYR A 455 10.66 -2.69 -3.98
N ALA A 456 9.45 -2.68 -3.44
CA ALA A 456 9.05 -1.72 -2.42
C ALA A 456 9.44 -2.22 -1.02
N LEU A 457 9.98 -1.34 -0.20
CA LEU A 457 10.39 -1.60 1.18
C LEU A 457 9.48 -0.85 2.17
N GLY A 458 8.99 -1.54 3.19
CA GLY A 458 8.20 -0.94 4.26
C GLY A 458 8.53 -1.51 5.63
N VAL A 459 8.02 -0.83 6.65
CA VAL A 459 8.17 -1.21 8.06
C VAL A 459 7.07 -2.19 8.47
N GLY A 460 7.35 -3.02 9.47
CA GLY A 460 6.42 -4.05 9.93
C GLY A 460 6.48 -5.34 9.11
N HIS A 461 5.76 -6.36 9.61
CA HIS A 461 5.53 -7.64 8.92
C HIS A 461 4.09 -7.66 8.38
N HIS A 462 3.96 -7.53 7.06
CA HIS A 462 2.67 -7.36 6.36
C HIS A 462 2.46 -8.37 5.23
N ALA A 463 3.23 -9.47 5.20
CA ALA A 463 3.18 -10.42 4.09
C ALA A 463 1.80 -11.05 3.89
N LYS A 464 1.11 -11.37 4.99
CA LYS A 464 -0.26 -11.92 4.94
C LYS A 464 -1.26 -10.91 4.35
N THR A 465 -1.18 -9.64 4.76
CA THR A 465 -2.03 -8.56 4.25
C THR A 465 -1.80 -8.34 2.76
N LEU A 466 -0.54 -8.27 2.31
CA LEU A 466 -0.19 -8.15 0.90
C LEU A 466 -0.67 -9.35 0.08
N LYS A 467 -0.60 -10.57 0.64
CA LYS A 467 -1.16 -11.75 0.00
C LYS A 467 -2.69 -11.67 -0.12
N LYS A 468 -3.40 -11.17 0.90
CA LYS A 468 -4.86 -10.93 0.81
C LYS A 468 -5.19 -9.95 -0.32
N ILE A 469 -4.40 -8.88 -0.48
CA ILE A 469 -4.56 -7.93 -1.60
C ILE A 469 -4.34 -8.62 -2.95
N GLY A 470 -3.28 -9.43 -3.09
CA GLY A 470 -3.05 -10.21 -4.31
C GLY A 470 -4.20 -11.16 -4.63
N ASP A 471 -4.72 -11.86 -3.63
CA ASP A 471 -5.87 -12.75 -3.78
C ASP A 471 -7.15 -12.01 -4.22
N ILE A 472 -7.36 -10.76 -3.79
CA ILE A 472 -8.48 -9.90 -4.21
C ILE A 472 -8.31 -9.46 -5.67
N LEU A 473 -7.09 -9.05 -6.04
CA LEU A 473 -6.77 -8.59 -7.40
C LEU A 473 -6.65 -9.75 -8.41
N GLY A 474 -6.74 -11.00 -7.95
CA GLY A 474 -6.52 -12.17 -8.81
C GLY A 474 -5.06 -12.33 -9.25
N ILE A 475 -4.12 -11.76 -8.50
CA ILE A 475 -2.68 -11.81 -8.75
C ILE A 475 -2.07 -12.92 -7.92
N GLU A 476 -1.40 -13.86 -8.59
CA GLU A 476 -0.66 -14.93 -7.92
C GLU A 476 0.36 -14.34 -6.96
N SER A 477 0.40 -14.85 -5.73
CA SER A 477 1.21 -14.30 -4.66
C SER A 477 1.99 -15.38 -3.93
N VAL A 478 3.30 -15.19 -3.77
CA VAL A 478 4.17 -16.04 -2.96
C VAL A 478 4.73 -15.26 -1.78
N ILE A 479 4.63 -15.86 -0.58
CA ILE A 479 5.38 -15.40 0.59
C ILE A 479 6.62 -16.28 0.68
N VAL A 480 7.79 -15.70 0.43
CA VAL A 480 9.06 -16.40 0.43
C VAL A 480 9.36 -16.90 1.84
N LYS A 481 9.57 -18.21 1.95
CA LYS A 481 9.98 -18.89 3.18
C LYS A 481 11.11 -19.84 2.83
N VAL A 482 12.12 -19.88 3.68
CA VAL A 482 13.13 -20.93 3.63
C VAL A 482 12.59 -22.11 4.43
N GLN A 483 12.61 -23.30 3.82
CA GLN A 483 12.16 -24.55 4.46
C GLN A 483 13.19 -25.09 5.45
#